data_AF-A0A368YF03-F1
#
_entry.id   AF-A0A368YF03-F1
#
_cell.length_a   1.000
_cell.length_b   1.000
_cell.length_c   1.000
_cell.angle_alpha   90.00
_cell.angle_beta   90.00
_cell.angle_gamma   90.00
#
_symmetry.space_group_name_H-M   'P 1'
#
loop_
_entity.id
_entity.type
_entity.pdbx_description
1 polymer ?
#
loop_
_entity_poly.entity_id
_entity_poly.type
_entity_poly.pdbx_seq_one_letter_code
_entity_poly.pdbx_strand_id
1 'polypeptide(L)'
;MDDDWFDMLLKDPRIVRNGARIRSVQRNAMFILDETERHASFGAFIAAWQHKDFADVLDYLRKHGDRLGDKTAQYFLREAGVDSYVLSFDVLKRLSLEGVADTLPASSKQRRAIQNAFDGWKEESGKSLTYISRVLAMSVESDRQPRFT
;
A
#
# COMPACT_ATOMS: atom_id res chain seq x y z
N MET A 1 -20.16 9.67 12.10
CA MET A 1 -19.94 8.94 13.37
C MET A 1 -20.12 9.97 14.44
N ASP A 2 -21.20 9.85 15.19
CA ASP A 2 -21.40 10.59 16.43
C ASP A 2 -20.45 10.06 17.52
N ASP A 3 -20.28 10.86 18.58
CA ASP A 3 -19.35 10.57 19.67
C ASP A 3 -19.80 9.39 20.53
N ASP A 4 -21.12 9.21 20.74
CA ASP A 4 -21.66 8.10 21.52
C ASP A 4 -21.36 6.74 20.86
N TRP A 5 -21.55 6.64 19.54
CA TRP A 5 -21.22 5.45 18.77
C TRP A 5 -19.72 5.19 18.77
N PHE A 6 -18.90 6.24 18.68
CA PHE A 6 -17.44 6.08 18.79
C PHE A 6 -17.02 5.53 20.15
N ASP A 7 -17.61 6.02 21.24
CA ASP A 7 -17.37 5.52 22.60
C ASP A 7 -17.84 4.08 22.79
N MET A 8 -18.94 3.68 22.13
CA MET A 8 -19.37 2.29 22.09
C MET A 8 -18.34 1.40 21.37
N LEU A 9 -17.81 1.82 20.22
CA LEU A 9 -16.79 1.08 19.49
C LEU A 9 -15.48 0.93 20.29
N LEU A 10 -15.11 1.94 21.09
CA LEU A 10 -13.95 1.84 21.98
C LEU A 10 -14.10 0.79 23.09
N LYS A 11 -15.34 0.41 23.42
CA LYS A 11 -15.64 -0.62 24.44
C LYS A 11 -15.92 -1.99 23.83
N ASP A 12 -16.21 -2.08 22.53
CA ASP A 12 -16.58 -3.32 21.85
C ASP A 12 -15.41 -4.32 21.80
N PRO A 13 -15.51 -5.48 22.47
CA PRO A 13 -14.43 -6.47 22.50
C PRO A 13 -14.27 -7.26 21.20
N ARG A 14 -15.21 -7.14 20.25
CA ARG A 14 -15.16 -7.85 18.96
C ARG A 14 -14.20 -7.20 17.97
N ILE A 15 -13.73 -5.98 18.25
CA ILE A 15 -12.85 -5.22 17.37
C ILE A 15 -11.56 -4.83 18.08
N VAL A 16 -10.57 -4.40 17.30
CA VAL A 16 -9.37 -3.75 17.84
C VAL A 16 -9.75 -2.37 18.38
N ARG A 17 -9.83 -2.25 19.71
CA ARG A 17 -10.20 -1.04 20.47
C ARG A 17 -9.10 0.03 20.44
N ASN A 18 -8.79 0.52 19.24
CA ASN A 18 -7.84 1.60 19.01
C ASN A 18 -8.55 2.78 18.32
N GLY A 19 -8.75 3.88 19.05
CA GLY A 19 -9.53 5.01 18.55
C GLY A 19 -9.01 5.63 17.25
N ALA A 20 -7.69 5.66 17.05
CA ALA A 20 -7.12 6.17 15.81
C ALA A 20 -7.44 5.26 14.61
N ARG A 21 -7.40 3.93 14.79
CA ARG A 21 -7.79 2.98 13.74
C ARG A 21 -9.29 3.06 13.46
N ILE A 22 -10.13 3.15 14.50
CA ILE A 22 -11.59 3.28 14.34
C ILE A 22 -11.94 4.56 13.55
N ARG A 23 -11.39 5.72 13.93
CA ARG A 23 -11.61 6.97 13.18
C ARG A 23 -11.09 6.90 11.74
N SER A 24 -9.99 6.19 11.49
CA SER A 24 -9.48 6.03 10.13
C SER A 24 -10.45 5.26 9.22
N VAL A 25 -11.24 4.32 9.77
CA VAL A 25 -12.29 3.62 9.00
C VAL A 25 -13.35 4.61 8.54
N GLN A 26 -13.84 5.48 9.43
CA GLN A 26 -14.82 6.50 9.07
C GLN A 26 -14.28 7.46 8.00
N ARG A 27 -13.05 7.97 8.18
CA ARG A 27 -12.44 8.91 7.23
C ARG A 27 -12.21 8.27 5.86
N ASN A 28 -11.76 7.02 5.83
CA ASN A 28 -11.61 6.29 4.57
C ASN A 28 -12.96 5.96 3.91
N ALA A 29 -14.02 5.73 4.69
CA ALA A 29 -15.37 5.58 4.14
C ALA A 29 -15.84 6.88 3.45
N MET A 30 -15.58 8.05 4.05
CA MET A 30 -15.86 9.34 3.41
C MET A 30 -15.04 9.51 2.13
N PHE A 31 -13.73 9.23 2.16
CA PHE A 31 -12.89 9.25 0.97
C PHE A 31 -13.44 8.35 -0.16
N ILE A 32 -13.89 7.13 0.17
CA ILE A 32 -14.50 6.21 -0.80
C ILE A 32 -15.77 6.79 -1.41
N LEU A 33 -16.63 7.44 -0.60
CA LEU A 33 -17.85 8.11 -1.08
C LEU A 33 -17.50 9.27 -2.01
N ASP A 34 -16.56 10.13 -1.60
CA ASP A 34 -16.11 11.28 -2.40
C ASP A 34 -15.58 10.84 -3.77
N GLU A 35 -14.76 9.78 -3.84
CA GLU A 35 -14.28 9.26 -5.13
C GLU A 35 -15.36 8.55 -5.93
N THR A 36 -16.32 7.90 -5.25
CA THR A 36 -17.47 7.27 -5.90
C THR A 36 -18.33 8.31 -6.63
N GLU A 37 -18.55 9.48 -6.03
CA GLU A 37 -19.27 10.59 -6.67
C GLU A 37 -18.55 11.10 -7.93
N ARG A 38 -17.20 11.12 -7.92
CA ARG A 38 -16.39 11.61 -9.06
C ARG A 38 -16.20 10.58 -10.18
N HIS A 39 -16.19 9.30 -9.86
CA HIS A 39 -15.82 8.22 -10.79
C HIS A 39 -16.94 7.19 -11.03
N ALA A 40 -18.17 7.48 -10.60
CA ALA A 40 -19.34 6.58 -10.59
C ALA A 40 -19.24 5.36 -9.67
N SER A 41 -18.03 4.83 -9.42
CA SER A 41 -17.78 3.82 -8.38
C SER A 41 -16.33 3.89 -7.89
N PHE A 42 -16.07 3.42 -6.67
CA PHE A 42 -14.69 3.31 -6.18
C PHE A 42 -13.85 2.32 -6.99
N GLY A 43 -14.46 1.26 -7.54
CA GLY A 43 -13.77 0.33 -8.45
C GLY A 43 -13.32 1.01 -9.74
N ALA A 44 -14.15 1.87 -10.32
CA ALA A 44 -13.80 2.66 -11.49
C ALA A 44 -12.69 3.68 -11.18
N PHE A 45 -12.72 4.30 -10.00
CA PHE A 45 -11.61 5.13 -9.50
C PHE A 45 -10.29 4.33 -9.46
N ILE A 46 -10.28 3.14 -8.87
CA ILE A 46 -9.08 2.29 -8.81
C ILE A 46 -8.61 1.86 -10.21
N ALA A 47 -9.54 1.46 -11.09
CA ALA A 47 -9.23 1.03 -12.46
C ALA A 47 -8.60 2.14 -13.30
N ALA A 48 -8.93 3.41 -13.04
CA ALA A 48 -8.34 4.56 -13.73
C ALA A 48 -6.81 4.66 -13.55
N TRP A 49 -6.25 3.98 -12.54
CA TRP A 49 -4.82 3.95 -12.25
C TRP A 49 -4.05 2.81 -12.93
N GLN A 50 -4.71 1.89 -13.63
CA GLN A 50 -4.08 0.67 -14.16
C GLN A 50 -2.92 0.94 -15.14
N HIS A 51 -2.87 2.13 -15.74
CA HIS A 51 -1.82 2.56 -16.66
C HIS A 51 -0.91 3.68 -16.10
N LYS A 52 -0.97 3.92 -14.79
CA LYS A 52 -0.17 4.93 -14.09
C LYS A 52 0.96 4.27 -13.31
N ASP A 53 1.99 5.04 -13.00
CA ASP A 53 3.06 4.59 -12.10
C ASP A 53 2.46 4.23 -10.74
N PHE A 54 2.79 3.04 -10.25
CA PHE A 54 2.26 2.55 -8.98
C PHE A 54 2.62 3.49 -7.81
N ALA A 55 3.80 4.11 -7.84
CA ALA A 55 4.23 5.11 -6.86
C ALA A 55 3.30 6.34 -6.80
N ASP A 56 2.68 6.74 -7.92
CA ASP A 56 1.77 7.88 -7.97
C ASP A 56 0.42 7.53 -7.34
N VAL A 57 -0.07 6.31 -7.56
CA VAL A 57 -1.27 5.78 -6.87
C VAL A 57 -1.06 5.77 -5.36
N LEU A 58 0.10 5.28 -4.91
CA LEU A 58 0.44 5.27 -3.49
C LEU A 58 0.51 6.69 -2.90
N ASP A 59 1.07 7.65 -3.63
CA ASP A 59 1.12 9.03 -3.18
C ASP A 59 -0.26 9.67 -3.10
N TYR A 60 -1.16 9.33 -4.03
CA TYR A 60 -2.55 9.75 -3.98
C TYR A 60 -3.26 9.20 -2.73
N LEU A 61 -3.20 7.88 -2.51
CA LEU A 61 -3.82 7.26 -1.33
C LEU A 61 -3.22 7.79 -0.01
N ARG A 62 -1.93 8.12 0.01
CA ARG A 62 -1.28 8.76 1.17
C ARG A 62 -1.82 10.16 1.47
N LYS A 63 -2.14 10.93 0.43
CA LYS A 63 -2.63 12.32 0.55
C LYS A 63 -4.11 12.38 0.92
N HIS A 64 -4.91 11.47 0.37
CA HIS A 64 -6.36 11.54 0.46
C HIS A 64 -6.97 10.54 1.46
N GLY A 65 -6.29 9.42 1.72
CA GLY A 65 -6.70 8.44 2.72
C GLY A 65 -6.08 8.70 4.10
N ASP A 66 -6.73 8.19 5.14
CA ASP A 66 -6.22 8.20 6.52
C ASP A 66 -5.53 6.86 6.83
N ARG A 67 -4.23 6.92 7.16
CA ARG A 67 -3.38 5.74 7.41
C ARG A 67 -3.28 4.76 6.22
N LEU A 68 -3.49 5.28 5.01
CA LEU A 68 -3.49 4.55 3.72
C LEU A 68 -2.28 4.94 2.83
N GLY A 69 -1.12 5.24 3.43
CA GLY A 69 0.05 5.72 2.68
C GLY A 69 1.22 4.74 2.55
N ASP A 70 1.24 3.68 3.36
CA ASP A 70 2.40 2.80 3.52
C ASP A 70 2.11 1.38 2.98
N LYS A 71 2.65 0.36 3.64
CA LYS A 71 2.45 -1.06 3.32
C LYS A 71 0.97 -1.45 3.23
N THR A 72 0.10 -0.79 4.00
CA THR A 72 -1.36 -0.96 3.92
C THR A 72 -1.90 -0.69 2.53
N ALA A 73 -1.48 0.42 1.90
CA ALA A 73 -1.93 0.78 0.55
C ALA A 73 -1.42 -0.21 -0.50
N GLN A 74 -0.17 -0.65 -0.35
CA GLN A 74 0.43 -1.63 -1.26
C GLN A 74 -0.32 -2.95 -1.24
N TYR A 75 -0.66 -3.47 -0.04
CA TYR A 75 -1.49 -4.66 0.08
C TYR A 75 -2.92 -4.43 -0.40
N PHE A 76 -3.54 -3.33 -0.01
CA PHE A 76 -4.91 -3.00 -0.46
C PHE A 76 -5.01 -3.02 -1.99
N LEU A 77 -4.10 -2.32 -2.69
CA LEU A 77 -4.09 -2.26 -4.15
C LEU A 77 -3.83 -3.65 -4.77
N ARG A 78 -2.95 -4.45 -4.17
CA ARG A 78 -2.71 -5.83 -4.61
C ARG A 78 -3.97 -6.71 -4.50
N GLU A 79 -4.64 -6.67 -3.36
CA GLU A 79 -5.88 -7.43 -3.12
C GLU A 79 -7.02 -6.92 -4.02
N ALA A 80 -7.02 -5.64 -4.38
CA ALA A 80 -7.93 -5.05 -5.34
C ALA A 80 -7.60 -5.39 -6.81
N GLY A 81 -6.55 -6.18 -7.07
CA GLY A 81 -6.16 -6.62 -8.42
C GLY A 81 -5.32 -5.60 -9.21
N VAL A 82 -4.85 -4.53 -8.58
CA VAL A 82 -3.95 -3.56 -9.22
C VAL A 82 -2.54 -4.13 -9.28
N ASP A 83 -1.90 -4.01 -10.45
CA ASP A 83 -0.50 -4.41 -10.61
C ASP A 83 0.40 -3.59 -9.67
N SER A 84 1.06 -4.27 -8.73
CA SER A 84 1.60 -3.62 -7.53
C SER A 84 2.85 -4.34 -7.00
N TYR A 85 3.79 -3.57 -6.45
CA TYR A 85 4.84 -4.13 -5.59
C TYR A 85 4.49 -3.97 -4.11
N VAL A 86 5.01 -4.89 -3.27
CA VAL A 86 4.93 -4.80 -1.81
C VAL A 86 6.34 -4.83 -1.25
N LEU A 87 6.71 -3.81 -0.49
CA LEU A 87 8.00 -3.69 0.20
C LEU A 87 7.96 -4.51 1.49
N SER A 88 7.94 -5.84 1.35
CA SER A 88 8.20 -6.76 2.48
C SER A 88 9.65 -6.63 2.94
N PHE A 89 9.99 -7.27 4.07
CA PHE A 89 11.38 -7.25 4.55
C PHE A 89 12.33 -7.94 3.56
N ASP A 90 11.90 -9.04 2.94
CA ASP A 90 12.70 -9.76 1.94
C ASP A 90 12.85 -8.94 0.64
N VAL A 91 11.78 -8.27 0.20
CA VAL A 91 11.87 -7.34 -0.94
C VAL A 91 12.84 -6.20 -0.65
N LEU A 92 12.77 -5.59 0.54
CA LEU A 92 13.73 -4.55 0.93
C LEU A 92 15.16 -5.09 1.01
N LYS A 93 15.38 -6.29 1.55
CA LYS A 93 16.69 -6.94 1.56
C LYS A 93 17.21 -7.14 0.13
N ARG A 94 16.36 -7.61 -0.77
CA ARG A 94 16.71 -7.80 -2.18
C ARG A 94 17.05 -6.47 -2.85
N LEU A 95 16.23 -5.44 -2.65
CA LEU A 95 16.48 -4.08 -3.17
C LEU A 95 17.80 -3.48 -2.64
N SER A 96 18.15 -3.74 -1.39
CA SER A 96 19.41 -3.33 -0.79
C SER A 96 20.60 -4.00 -1.48
N LEU A 97 20.52 -5.32 -1.71
CA LEU A 97 21.55 -6.08 -2.43
C LEU A 97 21.71 -5.63 -3.90
N GLU A 98 20.65 -5.10 -4.51
CA GLU A 98 20.69 -4.48 -5.85
C GLU A 98 21.15 -3.01 -5.82
N GLY A 99 21.46 -2.45 -4.66
CA GLY A 99 21.87 -1.04 -4.51
C GLY A 99 20.74 -0.03 -4.75
N VAL A 100 19.47 -0.45 -4.70
CA VAL A 100 18.30 0.38 -4.99
C VAL A 100 17.78 1.08 -3.74
N ALA A 101 17.55 0.32 -2.65
CA ALA A 101 16.98 0.85 -1.42
C ALA A 101 17.27 -0.05 -0.20
N ASP A 102 17.83 0.54 0.87
CA ASP A 102 18.12 -0.18 2.11
C ASP A 102 17.00 -0.13 3.15
N THR A 103 16.07 0.81 2.99
CA THR A 103 15.00 1.09 3.95
C THR A 103 13.70 1.43 3.24
N LEU A 104 12.60 1.47 4.00
CA LEU A 104 11.33 1.98 3.49
C LEU A 104 11.50 3.43 3.01
N PRO A 105 10.91 3.79 1.85
CA PRO A 105 11.15 5.09 1.24
C PRO A 105 10.42 6.20 2.02
N ALA A 106 11.18 7.14 2.58
CA ALA A 106 10.64 8.31 3.27
C ALA A 106 10.41 9.50 2.31
N SER A 107 11.20 9.59 1.24
CA SER A 107 11.15 10.69 0.27
C SER A 107 10.59 10.29 -1.09
N SER A 108 10.12 11.27 -1.86
CA SER A 108 9.66 11.04 -3.24
C SER A 108 10.80 10.55 -4.15
N LYS A 109 12.04 10.98 -3.90
CA LYS A 109 13.23 10.48 -4.61
C LYS A 109 13.43 8.98 -4.39
N GLN A 110 13.33 8.50 -3.15
CA GLN A 110 13.45 7.08 -2.84
C GLN A 110 12.30 6.26 -3.44
N ARG A 111 11.06 6.77 -3.38
CA ARG A 111 9.91 6.13 -4.04
C ARG A 111 10.14 5.98 -5.54
N ARG A 112 10.64 7.03 -6.21
CA ARG A 112 10.94 7.00 -7.64
C ARG A 112 12.06 6.03 -7.99
N ALA A 113 13.12 5.95 -7.18
CA ALA A 113 14.21 4.99 -7.41
C ALA A 113 13.70 3.54 -7.38
N ILE A 114 12.84 3.20 -6.41
CA ILE A 114 12.20 1.89 -6.32
C ILE A 114 11.30 1.64 -7.54
N GLN A 115 10.43 2.59 -7.89
CA GLN A 115 9.55 2.48 -9.06
C GLN A 115 10.35 2.21 -10.35
N ASN A 116 11.41 2.99 -10.60
CA ASN A 116 12.26 2.82 -11.77
C ASN A 116 12.95 1.45 -11.83
N ALA A 117 13.39 0.90 -10.69
CA ALA A 117 13.98 -0.44 -10.65
C ALA A 117 12.95 -1.51 -11.04
N PHE A 118 11.73 -1.41 -10.50
CA PHE A 118 10.64 -2.30 -10.88
C PHE A 118 10.23 -2.16 -12.35
N ASP A 119 10.20 -0.93 -12.88
CA ASP A 119 9.86 -0.67 -14.27
C ASP A 119 10.92 -1.23 -15.22
N GLY A 120 12.21 -1.09 -14.88
CA GLY A 120 13.30 -1.71 -15.63
C GLY A 120 13.16 -3.23 -15.69
N TRP A 121 12.93 -3.89 -14.54
CA TRP A 121 12.70 -5.34 -14.54
C TRP A 121 11.43 -5.75 -15.28
N LYS A 122 10.39 -4.91 -15.27
CA LYS A 122 9.17 -5.14 -16.05
C LYS A 122 9.42 -5.06 -17.55
N GLU A 123 10.19 -4.08 -18.00
CA GLU A 123 10.62 -3.95 -19.39
C GLU A 123 11.47 -5.14 -19.84
N GLU A 124 12.47 -5.53 -19.04
CA GLU A 124 13.39 -6.63 -19.35
C GLU A 124 12.69 -7.99 -19.39
N SER A 125 11.79 -8.26 -18.43
CA SER A 125 11.19 -9.59 -18.25
C SER A 125 9.82 -9.75 -18.91
N GLY A 126 9.16 -8.65 -19.27
CA GLY A 126 7.75 -8.64 -19.69
C GLY A 126 6.77 -9.07 -18.59
N LYS A 127 7.19 -9.08 -17.32
CA LYS A 127 6.36 -9.50 -16.18
C LYS A 127 5.75 -8.32 -15.44
N SER A 128 4.64 -8.57 -14.76
CA SER A 128 3.94 -7.57 -13.96
C SER A 128 4.73 -7.19 -12.69
N LEU A 129 4.46 -6.00 -12.13
CA LEU A 129 5.05 -5.56 -10.86
C LEU A 129 4.77 -6.56 -9.74
N THR A 130 3.57 -7.13 -9.74
CA THR A 130 3.14 -8.16 -8.79
C THR A 130 4.00 -9.41 -8.88
N TYR A 131 4.28 -9.88 -10.10
CA TYR A 131 5.13 -11.04 -10.32
C TYR A 131 6.56 -10.76 -9.86
N ILE A 132 7.14 -9.64 -10.29
CA ILE A 132 8.50 -9.23 -9.92
C ILE A 132 8.61 -9.13 -8.40
N SER A 133 7.67 -8.47 -7.74
CA SER A 133 7.65 -8.33 -6.28
C SER A 133 7.66 -9.67 -5.55
N ARG A 134 6.96 -10.69 -6.07
CA ARG A 134 7.00 -12.04 -5.50
C ARG A 134 8.35 -12.71 -5.73
N VAL A 135 8.92 -12.60 -6.92
CA VAL A 135 10.25 -13.15 -7.22
C VAL A 135 11.30 -12.55 -6.30
N LEU A 136 11.32 -11.22 -6.13
CA LEU A 136 12.24 -10.56 -5.20
C LEU A 136 12.06 -11.07 -3.77
N ALA A 137 10.81 -11.18 -3.30
CA ALA A 137 10.51 -11.68 -1.96
C ALA A 137 10.98 -13.13 -1.72
N MET A 138 10.95 -13.97 -2.75
CA MET A 138 11.35 -15.38 -2.66
C MET A 138 12.83 -15.62 -2.98
N SER A 139 13.56 -14.58 -3.40
CA SER A 139 14.96 -14.70 -3.83
C SER A 139 15.97 -14.64 -2.68
N VAL A 140 15.55 -14.11 -1.52
CA VAL A 140 16.39 -13.90 -0.34
C VAL A 140 15.54 -14.05 0.92
N GLU A 141 16.19 -14.27 2.05
CA GLU A 141 15.58 -14.26 3.37
C GLU A 141 16.13 -13.07 4.17
N SER A 142 15.24 -12.24 4.72
CA SER A 142 15.63 -11.13 5.58
C SER A 142 15.89 -11.58 7.01
N ASP A 143 16.89 -10.96 7.65
CA ASP A 143 17.30 -11.27 9.03
C ASP A 143 16.22 -10.92 10.09
N ARG A 144 15.09 -10.32 9.68
CA ARG A 144 13.99 -9.94 10.57
C ARG A 144 13.01 -11.10 10.70
N GLN A 145 13.11 -11.82 11.80
CA GLN A 145 12.08 -12.79 12.17
C GLN A 145 10.73 -12.08 12.45
N PRO A 146 9.61 -12.66 11.99
CA PRO A 146 8.30 -12.19 12.41
C PRO A 146 8.19 -12.31 13.94
N ARG A 147 7.96 -11.18 14.62
CA ARG A 147 7.60 -11.19 16.04
C ARG A 147 6.17 -11.73 16.16
N PHE A 148 6.03 -13.04 16.27
CA PHE A 148 4.84 -13.65 16.85
C PHE A 148 5.07 -13.64 18.37
N THR A 149 4.59 -12.59 19.03
CA THR A 149 4.41 -12.56 20.49
C THR A 149 2.98 -12.91 20.82
#